data_AF-A0A3E0IDE6-F1
#
_entry.id   AF-A0A3E0IDE6-F1
#
_cell.length_a   1.000
_cell.length_b   1.000
_cell.length_c   1.000
_cell.angle_alpha   90.00
_cell.angle_beta   90.00
_cell.angle_gamma   90.00
#
_symmetry.space_group_name_H-M   'P 1'
#
loop_
_entity.id
_entity.type
_entity.pdbx_description
1 polymer ?
#
loop_
_entity_poly.entity_id
_entity_poly.type
_entity_poly.pdbx_seq_one_letter_code
_entity_poly.pdbx_strand_id
1 'polypeptide(L)'
;MTKEKERTYKGIASFDSGKGNTMEITFPKVRPALKFIANLRRLDSYKGEFGFDWMRDDYQTICKDYEKLKKEYTPTKIHDKDYFVPWLSMFPQQEDVKLKLEVEILEGTATDVDIIKLPKKDGIRFEPEQIKVNEVESKQIKIICNSPLSHDVMIDLLDKNDEKVGAISVVKNANHEQLHFNIIPVRILRSISKQTDIDIIEKQIDIEGVITKNGVKEKVKGWGDKGTDLTADLKNLENYLNKNSLNQALLQCNIGKVYDLIIDEDKWIDDNLIIDEGCIFKDTEILEKLHDEFKNQHPIQAKKRGLVLFLSPLRKGGAGGEGEISEIDAKRLVIYQSNLWDKTSFSHEISHVLGLTHSFQKKADKNKVFEYNKYIKEIDDYFNSLIKKGTSKSEIAREWASYKEGYRVIRSYLNTYYRNPYIFEKTKTENIMDYSNVRKSFWRYQWKAMQDDMIKFYNKR
;
A
#
# COMPACT_ATOMS: atom_id res chain seq x y z
N MET A 1 -48.14 13.89 -10.92
CA MET A 1 -47.94 13.05 -12.13
C MET A 1 -48.00 13.92 -13.37
N THR A 2 -46.86 14.47 -13.79
CA THR A 2 -46.69 15.05 -15.12
C THR A 2 -46.44 13.88 -16.07
N LYS A 3 -47.45 13.52 -16.88
CA LYS A 3 -47.29 12.51 -17.93
C LYS A 3 -46.30 13.05 -18.97
N GLU A 4 -45.13 12.43 -19.06
CA GLU A 4 -44.16 12.67 -20.12
C GLU A 4 -44.85 12.43 -21.48
N LYS A 5 -44.89 13.44 -22.35
CA LYS A 5 -45.39 13.27 -23.72
C LYS A 5 -44.42 12.38 -24.48
N GLU A 6 -44.83 11.15 -24.78
CA GLU A 6 -44.15 10.28 -25.73
C GLU A 6 -44.00 11.02 -27.07
N ARG A 7 -42.75 11.29 -27.49
CA ARG A 7 -42.47 11.82 -28.83
C ARG A 7 -42.52 10.66 -29.82
N THR A 8 -43.66 10.47 -30.46
CA THR A 8 -43.92 9.46 -31.49
C THR A 8 -43.48 9.95 -32.88
N TYR A 9 -42.98 9.04 -33.73
CA TYR A 9 -42.84 9.29 -35.17
C TYR A 9 -44.11 8.83 -35.88
N LYS A 10 -44.62 9.65 -36.80
CA LYS A 10 -45.77 9.33 -37.65
C LYS A 10 -45.26 8.84 -38.99
N GLY A 11 -45.60 7.60 -39.36
CA GLY A 11 -45.38 7.06 -40.69
C GLY A 11 -46.72 6.89 -41.40
N ILE A 12 -46.73 7.08 -42.73
CA ILE A 12 -47.92 6.84 -43.56
C ILE A 12 -47.67 5.57 -44.35
N ALA A 13 -48.47 4.52 -44.12
CA ALA A 13 -48.49 3.35 -44.98
C ALA A 13 -49.60 3.50 -46.03
N SER A 14 -49.23 3.47 -47.30
CA SER A 14 -50.17 3.50 -48.43
C SER A 14 -50.41 2.09 -48.95
N PHE A 15 -51.67 1.65 -49.01
CA PHE A 15 -52.03 0.38 -49.65
C PHE A 15 -52.46 0.66 -51.09
N ASP A 16 -51.81 0.01 -52.06
CA ASP A 16 -52.18 0.15 -53.46
C ASP A 16 -53.39 -0.75 -53.79
N SER A 17 -54.58 -0.27 -53.42
CA SER A 17 -55.85 -0.91 -53.75
C SER A 17 -56.67 -0.07 -54.74
N GLY A 18 -56.03 0.82 -55.50
CA GLY A 18 -56.68 1.72 -56.47
C GLY A 18 -57.66 2.75 -55.87
N LYS A 19 -57.74 2.89 -54.53
CA LYS A 19 -58.63 3.85 -53.83
C LYS A 19 -57.91 4.82 -52.87
N GLY A 20 -56.57 4.84 -52.87
CA GLY A 20 -55.79 5.84 -52.14
C GLY A 20 -55.93 5.81 -50.60
N ASN A 21 -56.27 4.66 -50.02
CA ASN A 21 -56.40 4.55 -48.56
C ASN A 21 -55.00 4.55 -47.91
N THR A 22 -54.74 5.55 -47.08
CA THR A 22 -53.55 5.64 -46.22
C THR A 22 -53.92 5.33 -44.78
N MET A 23 -53.05 4.61 -44.08
CA MET A 23 -53.16 4.37 -42.64
C MET A 23 -52.00 5.05 -41.94
N GLU A 24 -52.32 5.86 -40.93
CA GLU A 24 -51.33 6.48 -40.07
C GLU A 24 -50.86 5.47 -39.02
N ILE A 25 -49.59 5.06 -39.10
CA ILE A 25 -48.99 4.12 -38.16
C ILE A 25 -48.12 4.90 -37.19
N THR A 26 -48.42 4.76 -35.90
CA THR A 26 -47.62 5.35 -34.83
C THR A 26 -46.61 4.31 -34.37
N PHE A 27 -45.33 4.57 -34.62
CA PHE A 27 -44.27 3.72 -34.09
C PHE A 27 -43.89 4.23 -32.69
N PRO A 28 -43.92 3.37 -31.64
CA PRO A 28 -43.34 3.75 -30.36
C PRO A 28 -41.86 4.01 -30.59
N LYS A 29 -41.38 5.19 -30.19
CA LYS A 29 -39.95 5.47 -30.18
C LYS A 29 -39.35 4.63 -29.06
N VAL A 30 -38.87 3.44 -29.40
CA VAL A 30 -38.10 2.60 -28.47
C VAL A 30 -36.84 3.40 -28.13
N ARG A 31 -36.83 4.04 -26.95
CA ARG A 31 -35.59 4.62 -26.42
C ARG A 31 -34.64 3.43 -26.21
N PRO A 32 -33.39 3.49 -26.71
CA PRO A 32 -32.43 2.44 -26.42
C PRO A 32 -32.32 2.26 -24.90
N ALA A 33 -32.30 1.01 -24.45
CA ALA A 33 -32.11 0.70 -23.04
C ALA A 33 -30.79 1.32 -22.56
N LEU A 34 -30.81 1.94 -21.37
CA LEU A 34 -29.61 2.54 -20.80
C LEU A 34 -28.56 1.45 -20.56
N LYS A 35 -27.38 1.62 -21.13
CA LYS A 35 -26.19 0.81 -20.80
C LYS A 35 -25.16 1.71 -20.16
N PHE A 36 -24.61 1.28 -19.03
CA PHE A 36 -23.68 2.09 -18.27
C PHE A 36 -22.74 1.24 -17.42
N ILE A 37 -21.62 1.82 -17.02
CA ILE A 37 -20.65 1.20 -16.10
C ILE A 37 -20.57 2.04 -14.84
N ALA A 38 -20.68 1.40 -13.70
CA ALA A 38 -20.53 1.97 -12.37
C ALA A 38 -19.11 1.70 -11.82
N ASN A 39 -18.39 2.77 -11.53
CA ASN A 39 -17.02 2.74 -11.00
C ASN A 39 -16.99 3.30 -9.58
N LEU A 40 -16.39 2.56 -8.66
CA LEU A 40 -16.05 3.08 -7.34
C LEU A 40 -14.65 3.70 -7.41
N ARG A 41 -14.52 4.92 -6.91
CA ARG A 41 -13.27 5.69 -6.86
C ARG A 41 -13.04 6.26 -5.48
N ARG A 42 -11.81 6.69 -5.20
CA ARG A 42 -11.52 7.43 -3.97
C ARG A 42 -12.15 8.80 -4.00
N LEU A 43 -12.40 9.35 -2.81
CA LEU A 43 -12.69 10.77 -2.66
C LEU A 43 -11.41 11.58 -2.95
N ASP A 44 -11.57 12.81 -3.47
CA ASP A 44 -10.44 13.73 -3.69
C ASP A 44 -9.67 14.04 -2.40
N SER A 45 -10.38 13.97 -1.26
CA SER A 45 -9.85 14.18 0.07
C SER A 45 -9.10 12.97 0.65
N TYR A 46 -8.99 11.84 -0.07
CA TYR A 46 -8.39 10.61 0.45
C TYR A 46 -6.90 10.80 0.80
N LYS A 47 -6.52 10.33 1.99
CA LYS A 47 -5.18 10.41 2.56
C LYS A 47 -4.64 9.06 3.03
N GLY A 48 -5.24 7.94 2.60
CA GLY A 48 -4.78 6.60 2.98
C GLY A 48 -5.56 5.97 4.14
N GLU A 49 -6.79 6.42 4.40
CA GLU A 49 -7.62 6.02 5.55
C GLU A 49 -8.03 4.55 5.56
N PHE A 50 -8.00 3.90 4.41
CA PHE A 50 -8.24 2.48 4.19
C PHE A 50 -7.52 2.09 2.90
N GLY A 51 -7.26 0.80 2.66
CA GLY A 51 -6.60 0.36 1.43
C GLY A 51 -7.58 0.41 0.27
N PHE A 52 -7.24 1.13 -0.80
CA PHE A 52 -8.03 1.13 -2.03
C PHE A 52 -7.12 1.13 -3.25
N ASP A 53 -7.20 0.07 -4.04
CA ASP A 53 -6.35 -0.18 -5.19
C ASP A 53 -7.20 -0.48 -6.42
N TRP A 54 -6.97 0.25 -7.51
CA TRP A 54 -7.69 0.07 -8.77
C TRP A 54 -6.76 0.33 -9.95
N MET A 55 -7.12 -0.24 -11.11
CA MET A 55 -6.39 -0.01 -12.35
C MET A 55 -6.55 1.44 -12.79
N ARG A 56 -5.44 2.20 -12.84
CA ARG A 56 -5.44 3.59 -13.30
C ARG A 56 -5.23 3.67 -14.81
N ASP A 57 -5.79 4.70 -15.41
CA ASP A 57 -5.75 4.90 -16.86
C ASP A 57 -4.31 5.07 -17.37
N ASP A 58 -3.46 5.73 -16.58
CA ASP A 58 -2.05 5.98 -16.92
C ASP A 58 -1.17 4.72 -16.82
N TYR A 59 -1.61 3.65 -16.15
CA TYR A 59 -0.81 2.42 -16.00
C TYR A 59 -0.48 1.75 -17.33
N GLN A 60 -1.30 1.96 -18.37
CA GLN A 60 -1.01 1.46 -19.71
C GLN A 60 0.30 2.03 -20.29
N THR A 61 0.65 3.27 -19.93
CA THR A 61 1.85 3.93 -20.46
C THR A 61 3.03 3.82 -19.51
N ILE A 62 2.80 3.77 -18.19
CA ILE A 62 3.88 3.80 -17.20
C ILE A 62 4.25 2.44 -16.61
N CYS A 63 3.46 1.38 -16.84
CA CYS A 63 3.79 0.03 -16.39
C CYS A 63 4.53 -0.75 -17.48
N LYS A 64 5.71 -1.29 -17.16
CA LYS A 64 6.53 -2.05 -18.12
C LYS A 64 5.86 -3.34 -18.62
N ASP A 65 5.01 -3.95 -17.80
CA ASP A 65 4.32 -5.22 -18.11
C ASP A 65 2.82 -5.07 -17.82
N TYR A 66 2.18 -4.17 -18.57
CA TYR A 66 0.77 -3.83 -18.39
C TYR A 66 -0.14 -5.04 -18.57
N GLU A 67 0.09 -5.90 -19.57
CA GLU A 67 -0.75 -7.09 -19.79
C GLU A 67 -0.72 -8.09 -18.62
N LYS A 68 0.43 -8.22 -17.94
CA LYS A 68 0.49 -9.00 -16.70
C LYS A 68 -0.23 -8.28 -15.55
N LEU A 69 -0.12 -6.95 -15.46
CA LEU A 69 -0.82 -6.16 -14.44
C LEU A 69 -2.34 -6.27 -14.60
N LYS A 70 -2.86 -6.17 -15.84
CA LYS A 70 -4.29 -6.31 -16.17
C LYS A 70 -4.90 -7.58 -15.55
N LYS A 71 -4.17 -8.70 -15.59
CA LYS A 71 -4.65 -9.98 -15.05
C LYS A 71 -4.87 -9.96 -13.53
N GLU A 72 -4.17 -9.12 -12.78
CA GLU A 72 -4.34 -9.04 -11.32
C GLU A 72 -5.61 -8.31 -10.88
N TYR A 73 -6.07 -7.36 -11.70
CA TYR A 73 -7.33 -6.65 -11.44
C TYR A 73 -8.55 -7.44 -11.93
N THR A 74 -8.37 -8.75 -12.13
CA THR A 74 -9.40 -9.77 -12.40
C THR A 74 -10.46 -9.26 -13.38
N PRO A 75 -10.07 -8.99 -14.64
CA PRO A 75 -10.95 -8.33 -15.59
C PRO A 75 -12.19 -9.19 -15.81
N THR A 76 -13.35 -8.62 -15.51
CA THR A 76 -14.65 -9.16 -15.90
C THR A 76 -15.16 -8.36 -17.10
N LYS A 77 -16.19 -8.86 -17.78
CA LYS A 77 -16.86 -8.07 -18.80
C LYS A 77 -18.12 -7.41 -18.25
N ILE A 78 -18.32 -6.16 -18.63
CA ILE A 78 -19.57 -5.42 -18.43
C ILE A 78 -19.92 -4.77 -19.76
N HIS A 79 -21.07 -5.14 -20.33
CA HIS A 79 -21.46 -4.75 -21.68
C HIS A 79 -20.34 -4.99 -22.73
N ASP A 80 -19.74 -6.18 -22.68
CA ASP A 80 -18.62 -6.63 -23.54
C ASP A 80 -17.30 -5.84 -23.43
N LYS A 81 -17.23 -4.82 -22.57
CA LYS A 81 -16.00 -4.09 -22.25
C LYS A 81 -15.27 -4.72 -21.06
N ASP A 82 -13.93 -4.69 -21.08
CA ASP A 82 -13.10 -5.05 -19.93
C ASP A 82 -13.41 -4.11 -18.76
N TYR A 83 -13.69 -4.69 -17.59
CA TYR A 83 -13.89 -3.97 -16.34
C TYR A 83 -12.89 -4.48 -15.30
N PHE A 84 -12.09 -3.55 -14.76
CA PHE A 84 -11.07 -3.84 -13.76
C PHE A 84 -11.63 -3.66 -12.36
N VAL A 85 -11.75 -4.76 -11.61
CA VAL A 85 -12.38 -4.74 -10.29
C VAL A 85 -11.43 -4.11 -9.27
N PRO A 86 -11.82 -3.00 -8.60
CA PRO A 86 -11.03 -2.42 -7.53
C PRO A 86 -11.00 -3.32 -6.29
N TRP A 87 -9.93 -3.18 -5.50
CA TRP A 87 -9.73 -3.84 -4.22
C TRP A 87 -9.86 -2.85 -3.07
N LEU A 88 -10.57 -3.27 -2.02
CA LEU A 88 -10.76 -2.55 -0.77
C LEU A 88 -10.19 -3.39 0.39
N SER A 89 -9.45 -2.73 1.27
CA SER A 89 -8.93 -3.29 2.52
C SER A 89 -9.34 -2.35 3.66
N MET A 90 -10.09 -2.88 4.62
CA MET A 90 -10.59 -2.13 5.77
C MET A 90 -10.70 -3.04 6.99
N PHE A 91 -10.57 -2.47 8.19
CA PHE A 91 -10.80 -3.20 9.42
C PHE A 91 -12.30 -3.51 9.61
N PRO A 92 -12.66 -4.58 10.33
CA PRO A 92 -14.02 -4.76 10.83
C PRO A 92 -14.46 -3.54 11.65
N GLN A 93 -15.70 -3.10 11.45
CA GLN A 93 -16.28 -1.93 12.13
C GLN A 93 -15.51 -0.61 11.92
N GLN A 94 -14.64 -0.53 10.92
CA GLN A 94 -13.93 0.71 10.61
C GLN A 94 -14.92 1.80 10.17
N GLU A 95 -14.83 2.96 10.82
CA GLU A 95 -15.62 4.13 10.47
C GLU A 95 -15.05 4.86 9.25
N ASP A 96 -15.89 5.68 8.61
CA ASP A 96 -15.52 6.59 7.52
C ASP A 96 -14.87 5.97 6.27
N VAL A 97 -15.10 4.68 5.99
CA VAL A 97 -14.78 4.10 4.69
C VAL A 97 -15.80 4.58 3.65
N LYS A 98 -15.41 5.61 2.89
CA LYS A 98 -16.25 6.27 1.89
C LYS A 98 -15.59 6.31 0.52
N LEU A 99 -16.34 5.93 -0.50
CA LEU A 99 -15.92 5.99 -1.90
C LEU A 99 -16.85 6.90 -2.70
N LYS A 100 -16.35 7.45 -3.80
CA LYS A 100 -17.15 8.12 -4.82
C LYS A 100 -17.69 7.08 -5.78
N LEU A 101 -18.95 7.22 -6.18
CA LEU A 101 -19.52 6.47 -7.31
C LEU A 101 -19.46 7.33 -8.57
N GLU A 102 -18.99 6.76 -9.66
CA GLU A 102 -18.94 7.40 -10.98
C GLU A 102 -19.64 6.51 -12.00
N VAL A 103 -20.31 7.12 -12.97
CA VAL A 103 -21.02 6.38 -14.04
C VAL A 103 -20.51 6.81 -15.41
N GLU A 104 -20.13 5.84 -16.22
CA GLU A 104 -19.88 5.99 -17.65
C GLU A 104 -21.13 5.52 -18.42
N ILE A 105 -21.84 6.44 -19.09
CA ILE A 105 -22.97 6.09 -19.96
C ILE A 105 -22.42 5.62 -21.31
N LEU A 106 -22.76 4.40 -21.70
CA LEU A 106 -22.36 3.79 -22.96
C LEU A 106 -23.38 4.05 -24.07
N GLU A 107 -24.66 3.85 -23.74
CA GLU A 107 -25.78 3.99 -24.66
C GLU A 107 -27.03 4.46 -23.90
N GLY A 108 -27.87 5.25 -24.56
CA GLY A 108 -29.14 5.74 -23.99
C GLY A 108 -29.00 7.00 -23.14
N THR A 109 -30.04 7.31 -22.37
CA THR A 109 -30.09 8.48 -21.50
C THR A 109 -30.72 8.06 -20.18
N ALA A 110 -30.06 8.41 -19.07
CA ALA A 110 -30.54 8.04 -17.76
C ALA A 110 -31.87 8.71 -17.42
N THR A 111 -32.77 7.95 -16.81
CA THR A 111 -34.08 8.38 -16.33
C THR A 111 -34.22 8.10 -14.84
N ASP A 112 -35.30 8.60 -14.22
CA ASP A 112 -35.53 8.42 -12.78
C ASP A 112 -35.76 6.97 -12.34
N VAL A 113 -35.99 6.05 -13.28
CA VAL A 113 -36.13 4.61 -12.98
C VAL A 113 -34.83 3.84 -13.09
N ASP A 114 -33.77 4.45 -13.63
CA ASP A 114 -32.48 3.80 -13.76
C ASP A 114 -31.70 3.93 -12.45
N ILE A 115 -31.41 2.79 -11.84
CA ILE A 115 -30.79 2.69 -10.51
C ILE A 115 -29.56 1.80 -10.52
N ILE A 116 -28.73 1.98 -9.51
CA ILE A 116 -27.59 1.15 -9.14
C ILE A 116 -27.90 0.56 -7.77
N LYS A 117 -28.03 -0.75 -7.69
CA LYS A 117 -28.20 -1.52 -6.47
C LYS A 117 -26.82 -1.91 -5.93
N LEU A 118 -26.62 -1.74 -4.63
CA LEU A 118 -25.40 -2.03 -3.89
C LEU A 118 -25.70 -3.14 -2.86
N PRO A 119 -25.76 -4.41 -3.28
CA PRO A 119 -26.25 -5.49 -2.45
C PRO A 119 -25.33 -5.78 -1.25
N LYS A 120 -25.94 -6.14 -0.12
CA LYS A 120 -25.22 -6.66 1.04
C LYS A 120 -24.67 -8.06 0.75
N LYS A 121 -23.43 -8.33 1.13
CA LYS A 121 -22.80 -9.65 0.99
C LYS A 121 -21.78 -9.90 2.09
N ASP A 122 -21.81 -11.08 2.71
CA ASP A 122 -20.83 -11.57 3.69
C ASP A 122 -20.47 -10.57 4.80
N GLY A 123 -21.47 -9.84 5.31
CA GLY A 123 -21.30 -8.84 6.37
C GLY A 123 -20.88 -7.44 5.87
N ILE A 124 -20.58 -7.28 4.59
CA ILE A 124 -20.38 -5.99 3.92
C ILE A 124 -21.73 -5.42 3.49
N ARG A 125 -22.00 -4.16 3.83
CA ARG A 125 -23.17 -3.38 3.38
C ARG A 125 -22.77 -1.98 2.94
N PHE A 126 -23.66 -1.34 2.17
CA PHE A 126 -23.46 -0.01 1.62
C PHE A 126 -24.52 0.96 2.14
N GLU A 127 -24.15 2.21 2.33
CA GLU A 127 -25.08 3.31 2.61
C GLU A 127 -24.84 4.44 1.59
N PRO A 128 -25.82 4.78 0.75
CA PRO A 128 -27.12 4.11 0.58
C PRO A 128 -27.00 2.74 -0.12
N GLU A 129 -28.05 1.90 -0.02
CA GLU A 129 -28.11 0.58 -0.67
C GLU A 129 -28.52 0.64 -2.16
N GLN A 130 -29.09 1.77 -2.59
CA GLN A 130 -29.44 2.02 -3.98
C GLN A 130 -29.32 3.52 -4.31
N ILE A 131 -28.98 3.83 -5.55
CA ILE A 131 -28.82 5.21 -6.05
C ILE A 131 -29.38 5.31 -7.46
N LYS A 132 -30.06 6.41 -7.80
CA LYS A 132 -30.45 6.66 -9.18
C LYS A 132 -29.26 7.11 -10.03
N VAL A 133 -29.17 6.63 -11.26
CA VAL A 133 -28.04 6.93 -12.16
C VAL A 133 -27.87 8.44 -12.38
N ASN A 134 -28.97 9.18 -12.51
CA ASN A 134 -28.95 10.64 -12.68
C ASN A 134 -28.62 11.43 -11.39
N GLU A 135 -28.58 10.79 -10.24
CA GLU A 135 -28.24 11.40 -8.95
C GLU A 135 -26.82 11.04 -8.47
N VAL A 136 -26.04 10.28 -9.26
CA VAL A 136 -24.71 9.78 -8.87
C VAL A 136 -23.69 10.91 -8.71
N GLU A 137 -23.78 11.96 -9.52
CA GLU A 137 -22.84 13.08 -9.49
C GLU A 137 -22.79 13.65 -8.06
N SER A 138 -21.60 13.63 -7.44
CA SER A 138 -21.31 14.04 -6.04
C SER A 138 -21.71 13.09 -4.90
N LYS A 139 -22.26 11.89 -5.17
CA LYS A 139 -22.63 10.95 -4.09
C LYS A 139 -21.44 10.16 -3.56
N GLN A 140 -21.41 10.06 -2.23
CA GLN A 140 -20.49 9.21 -1.49
C GLN A 140 -21.20 7.95 -1.05
N ILE A 141 -20.53 6.81 -1.21
CA ILE A 141 -20.96 5.50 -0.74
C ILE A 141 -20.16 5.17 0.50
N LYS A 142 -20.84 5.02 1.63
CA LYS A 142 -20.22 4.47 2.84
C LYS A 142 -20.26 2.96 2.78
N ILE A 143 -19.13 2.31 3.03
CA ILE A 143 -19.00 0.86 3.05
C ILE A 143 -18.78 0.43 4.49
N ILE A 144 -19.52 -0.58 4.94
CA ILE A 144 -19.55 -1.00 6.34
C ILE A 144 -19.29 -2.50 6.41
N CYS A 145 -18.26 -2.88 7.17
CA CYS A 145 -17.90 -4.26 7.46
C CYS A 145 -18.39 -4.64 8.86
N ASN A 146 -19.57 -5.28 8.95
CA ASN A 146 -20.18 -5.59 10.25
C ASN A 146 -19.52 -6.77 10.97
N SER A 147 -18.83 -7.63 10.24
CA SER A 147 -18.18 -8.83 10.77
C SER A 147 -16.89 -9.12 10.03
N PRO A 148 -15.86 -9.68 10.70
CA PRO A 148 -14.62 -10.03 10.03
C PRO A 148 -14.81 -11.05 8.89
N LEU A 149 -14.08 -10.84 7.80
CA LEU A 149 -14.08 -11.66 6.58
C LEU A 149 -12.98 -12.72 6.64
N SER A 150 -13.35 -14.00 6.56
CA SER A 150 -12.40 -15.12 6.54
C SER A 150 -11.74 -15.37 5.18
N HIS A 151 -12.31 -14.80 4.12
CA HIS A 151 -11.86 -14.90 2.73
C HIS A 151 -12.15 -13.58 1.99
N ASP A 152 -11.51 -13.39 0.84
CA ASP A 152 -11.77 -12.23 -0.02
C ASP A 152 -13.21 -12.33 -0.58
N VAL A 153 -13.94 -11.22 -0.62
CA VAL A 153 -15.35 -11.16 -1.05
C VAL A 153 -15.49 -10.24 -2.25
N MET A 154 -16.04 -10.73 -3.36
CA MET A 154 -16.41 -9.91 -4.51
C MET A 154 -17.90 -9.59 -4.47
N ILE A 155 -18.26 -8.32 -4.65
CA ILE A 155 -19.63 -7.81 -4.65
C ILE A 155 -19.90 -7.13 -5.98
N ASP A 156 -20.92 -7.60 -6.68
CA ASP A 156 -21.36 -6.99 -7.94
C ASP A 156 -22.31 -5.82 -7.65
N LEU A 157 -22.15 -4.73 -8.39
CA LEU A 157 -23.09 -3.63 -8.46
C LEU A 157 -24.08 -3.93 -9.58
N LEU A 158 -25.38 -3.81 -9.32
CA LEU A 158 -26.42 -4.26 -10.23
C LEU A 158 -27.29 -3.11 -10.72
N ASP A 159 -27.87 -3.22 -11.91
CA ASP A 159 -28.88 -2.28 -12.40
C ASP A 159 -30.29 -2.62 -11.87
N LYS A 160 -31.31 -1.95 -12.42
CA LYS A 160 -32.72 -2.22 -12.09
C LYS A 160 -33.19 -3.65 -12.42
N ASN A 161 -32.58 -4.29 -13.41
CA ASN A 161 -32.89 -5.63 -13.90
C ASN A 161 -31.99 -6.72 -13.29
N ASP A 162 -31.18 -6.37 -12.27
CA ASP A 162 -30.21 -7.25 -11.65
C ASP A 162 -29.04 -7.67 -12.57
N GLU A 163 -28.79 -6.90 -13.62
CA GLU A 163 -27.63 -7.06 -14.49
C GLU A 163 -26.41 -6.36 -13.91
N LYS A 164 -25.22 -6.96 -14.07
CA LYS A 164 -23.97 -6.44 -13.52
C LYS A 164 -23.54 -5.16 -14.25
N VAL A 165 -23.36 -4.08 -13.50
CA VAL A 165 -22.88 -2.77 -13.98
C VAL A 165 -21.59 -2.31 -13.31
N GLY A 166 -21.15 -2.98 -12.25
CA GLY A 166 -19.84 -2.77 -11.63
C GLY A 166 -19.46 -3.91 -10.70
N ALA A 167 -18.28 -3.85 -10.08
CA ALA A 167 -17.92 -4.75 -8.99
C ALA A 167 -16.89 -4.10 -8.04
N ILE A 168 -16.77 -4.66 -6.83
CA ILE A 168 -15.68 -4.38 -5.90
C ILE A 168 -15.26 -5.65 -5.16
N SER A 169 -13.97 -5.81 -4.94
CA SER A 169 -13.42 -6.89 -4.11
C SER A 169 -12.97 -6.35 -2.77
N VAL A 170 -13.36 -7.00 -1.68
CA VAL A 170 -12.94 -6.68 -0.31
C VAL A 170 -12.01 -7.77 0.19
N VAL A 171 -10.81 -7.38 0.65
CA VAL A 171 -9.79 -8.31 1.15
C VAL A 171 -10.24 -8.91 2.48
N LYS A 172 -9.94 -10.18 2.69
CA LYS A 172 -10.12 -10.83 4.01
C LYS A 172 -9.46 -10.00 5.11
N ASN A 173 -10.10 -9.92 6.27
CA ASN A 173 -9.60 -9.12 7.38
C ASN A 173 -9.71 -9.83 8.73
N ALA A 174 -10.19 -11.09 8.80
CA ALA A 174 -10.33 -11.82 10.07
C ALA A 174 -9.02 -12.05 10.84
N ASN A 175 -7.86 -11.93 10.18
CA ASN A 175 -6.55 -12.07 10.82
C ASN A 175 -5.96 -10.73 11.29
N HIS A 176 -6.70 -9.62 11.27
CA HIS A 176 -6.14 -8.28 11.53
C HIS A 176 -5.43 -8.15 12.89
N GLU A 177 -5.92 -8.80 13.94
CA GLU A 177 -5.26 -8.80 15.26
C GLU A 177 -3.85 -9.39 15.25
N GLN A 178 -3.55 -10.31 14.32
CA GLN A 178 -2.21 -10.89 14.16
C GLN A 178 -1.24 -9.96 13.43
N LEU A 179 -1.72 -8.82 12.93
CA LEU A 179 -0.98 -7.85 12.14
C LEU A 179 -0.51 -6.64 12.98
N HIS A 180 -0.60 -6.77 14.31
CA HIS A 180 -0.17 -5.74 15.25
C HIS A 180 1.28 -5.97 15.69
N PHE A 181 2.08 -4.90 15.73
CA PHE A 181 3.50 -4.97 16.10
C PHE A 181 3.96 -3.77 16.93
N ASN A 182 5.19 -3.84 17.43
CA ASN A 182 5.82 -2.76 18.17
C ASN A 182 6.92 -2.11 17.35
N ILE A 183 7.11 -0.80 17.53
CA ILE A 183 8.28 -0.06 17.07
C ILE A 183 9.03 0.43 18.30
N ILE A 184 10.34 0.21 18.34
CA ILE A 184 11.26 0.71 19.35
C ILE A 184 11.94 1.94 18.75
N PRO A 185 11.54 3.16 19.14
CA PRO A 185 12.20 4.37 18.68
C PRO A 185 13.54 4.54 19.40
N VAL A 186 14.57 4.86 18.63
CA VAL A 186 15.94 5.07 19.10
C VAL A 186 16.44 6.42 18.60
N ARG A 187 16.79 7.31 19.52
CA ARG A 187 17.37 8.62 19.21
C ARG A 187 18.89 8.50 19.19
N ILE A 188 19.53 8.82 18.05
CA ILE A 188 20.98 8.78 17.92
C ILE A 188 21.56 10.09 18.46
N LEU A 189 22.55 10.00 19.35
CA LEU A 189 23.22 11.15 19.96
C LEU A 189 24.74 10.94 19.93
N ARG A 190 25.49 11.94 19.50
CA ARG A 190 26.95 11.96 19.59
C ARG A 190 27.40 12.30 21.00
N SER A 191 28.42 11.59 21.49
CA SER A 191 28.93 11.69 22.86
C SER A 191 29.21 13.13 23.30
N ILE A 192 29.80 13.94 22.41
CA ILE A 192 30.17 15.34 22.67
C ILE A 192 29.06 16.36 22.34
N SER A 193 28.10 16.00 21.48
CA SER A 193 27.08 16.91 20.93
C SER A 193 25.64 16.54 21.32
N LYS A 194 25.43 15.80 22.42
CA LYS A 194 24.12 15.23 22.80
C LYS A 194 22.96 16.23 22.78
N GLN A 195 23.09 17.39 23.44
CA GLN A 195 22.00 18.35 23.49
C GLN A 195 21.72 18.95 22.10
N THR A 196 22.77 19.26 21.35
CA THR A 196 22.63 19.75 19.96
C THR A 196 21.92 18.73 19.07
N ASP A 197 22.22 17.45 19.24
CA ASP A 197 21.57 16.37 18.48
C ASP A 197 20.10 16.20 18.85
N ILE A 198 19.75 16.34 20.14
CA ILE A 198 18.35 16.41 20.59
C ILE A 198 17.66 17.60 19.89
N ASP A 199 18.22 18.80 20.00
CA ASP A 199 17.64 20.02 19.44
C ASP A 199 17.48 19.93 17.91
N ILE A 200 18.42 19.28 17.22
CA ILE A 200 18.33 19.03 15.77
C ILE A 200 17.13 18.14 15.44
N ILE A 201 16.97 17.03 16.18
CA ILE A 201 15.90 16.07 15.93
C ILE A 201 14.54 16.72 16.18
N GLU A 202 14.36 17.36 17.35
CA GLU A 202 13.12 18.06 17.70
C GLU A 202 12.79 19.14 16.67
N LYS A 203 13.76 19.99 16.30
CA LYS A 203 13.56 21.04 15.30
C LYS A 203 13.13 20.51 13.93
N GLN A 204 13.63 19.36 13.52
CA GLN A 204 13.20 18.76 12.26
C GLN A 204 11.79 18.20 12.36
N ILE A 205 11.47 17.49 13.45
CA ILE A 205 10.14 16.91 13.65
C ILE A 205 9.05 18.00 13.72
N ASP A 206 9.37 19.14 14.34
CA ASP A 206 8.50 20.31 14.51
C ASP A 206 8.52 21.32 13.34
N ILE A 207 9.25 21.02 12.26
CA ILE A 207 9.47 22.01 11.20
C ILE A 207 8.13 22.47 10.61
N GLU A 208 7.95 23.78 10.49
CA GLU A 208 6.79 24.36 9.82
C GLU A 208 7.26 25.57 9.02
N GLY A 209 7.09 25.51 7.71
CA GLY A 209 7.56 26.58 6.84
C GLY A 209 7.77 26.13 5.41
N VAL A 210 8.78 26.69 4.76
CA VAL A 210 9.14 26.36 3.38
C VAL A 210 10.55 25.80 3.38
N ILE A 211 10.72 24.60 2.84
CA ILE A 211 12.04 24.00 2.58
C ILE A 211 12.33 24.03 1.08
N THR A 212 13.60 23.87 0.71
CA THR A 212 13.98 23.60 -0.67
C THR A 212 14.37 22.14 -0.81
N LYS A 213 13.56 21.37 -1.54
CA LYS A 213 13.80 19.96 -1.85
C LYS A 213 14.06 19.83 -3.35
N ASN A 214 15.25 19.36 -3.73
CA ASN A 214 15.66 19.22 -5.14
C ASN A 214 15.46 20.51 -5.98
N GLY A 215 15.76 21.68 -5.41
CA GLY A 215 15.59 22.97 -6.08
C GLY A 215 14.15 23.51 -6.10
N VAL A 216 13.18 22.76 -5.57
CA VAL A 216 11.77 23.16 -5.48
C VAL A 216 11.45 23.63 -4.07
N LYS A 217 10.79 24.79 -3.95
CA LYS A 217 10.29 25.28 -2.66
C LYS A 217 8.98 24.57 -2.31
N GLU A 218 8.96 23.88 -1.18
CA GLU A 218 7.80 23.12 -0.71
C GLU A 218 7.39 23.63 0.67
N LYS A 219 6.09 23.93 0.83
CA LYS A 219 5.54 24.22 2.16
C LYS A 219 5.41 22.89 2.90
N VAL A 220 6.05 22.79 4.05
CA VAL A 220 6.07 21.58 4.87
C VAL A 220 5.58 21.89 6.27
N LYS A 221 4.94 20.89 6.86
CA LYS A 221 4.65 20.81 8.27
C LYS A 221 5.06 19.41 8.71
N GLY A 222 5.97 19.33 9.67
CA GLY A 222 6.38 18.09 10.30
C GLY A 222 5.22 17.45 11.06
N TRP A 223 5.49 16.29 11.65
CA TRP A 223 4.49 15.56 12.41
C TRP A 223 4.54 15.87 13.92
N GLY A 224 5.52 16.66 14.37
CA GLY A 224 5.57 17.15 15.74
C GLY A 224 4.69 18.35 15.99
N ASP A 225 4.42 18.57 17.28
CA ASP A 225 3.75 19.74 17.83
C ASP A 225 4.75 20.58 18.62
N LYS A 226 4.95 21.82 18.14
CA LYS A 226 5.87 22.80 18.74
C LYS A 226 5.75 22.85 20.27
N GLY A 227 6.86 22.60 20.95
CA GLY A 227 6.96 22.70 22.41
C GLY A 227 6.50 21.46 23.15
N THR A 228 6.19 20.37 22.44
CA THR A 228 6.08 19.04 23.03
C THR A 228 7.41 18.29 22.91
N ASP A 229 7.55 17.16 23.60
CA ASP A 229 8.75 16.32 23.48
C ASP A 229 8.55 15.24 22.42
N LEU A 230 9.65 14.63 21.98
CA LEU A 230 9.63 13.51 21.05
C LEU A 230 8.66 12.37 21.45
N THR A 231 8.42 12.14 22.74
CA THR A 231 7.49 11.07 23.16
C THR A 231 6.05 11.43 22.82
N ALA A 232 5.66 12.68 23.03
CA ALA A 232 4.36 13.19 22.60
C ALA A 232 4.23 13.19 21.07
N ASP A 233 5.25 13.67 20.36
CA ASP A 233 5.23 13.73 18.89
C ASP A 233 5.11 12.34 18.25
N LEU A 234 5.76 11.33 18.83
CA LEU A 234 5.67 9.95 18.31
C LEU A 234 4.23 9.42 18.31
N LYS A 235 3.32 9.99 19.11
CA LYS A 235 1.88 9.66 19.01
C LYS A 235 1.23 10.20 17.74
N ASN A 236 1.68 11.35 17.23
CA ASN A 236 1.23 11.84 15.93
C ASN A 236 1.73 10.95 14.79
N LEU A 237 2.98 10.47 14.86
CA LEU A 237 3.52 9.52 13.90
C LEU A 237 2.78 8.17 13.96
N GLU A 238 2.58 7.62 15.16
CA GLU A 238 1.79 6.40 15.38
C GLU A 238 0.39 6.53 14.79
N ASN A 239 -0.29 7.64 15.05
CA ASN A 239 -1.61 7.94 14.49
C ASN A 239 -1.58 7.96 12.96
N TYR A 240 -0.60 8.62 12.34
CA TYR A 240 -0.47 8.64 10.89
C TYR A 240 -0.22 7.24 10.32
N LEU A 241 0.71 6.47 10.89
CA LEU A 241 1.00 5.11 10.44
C LEU A 241 -0.24 4.22 10.54
N ASN A 242 -0.99 4.33 11.63
CA ASN A 242 -2.17 3.51 11.93
C ASN A 242 -3.45 3.98 11.24
N LYS A 243 -3.51 5.20 10.70
CA LYS A 243 -4.73 5.75 10.10
C LYS A 243 -4.58 6.21 8.65
N ASN A 244 -3.38 6.37 8.12
CA ASN A 244 -3.15 6.94 6.79
C ASN A 244 -2.11 6.19 5.95
N SER A 245 -1.59 5.06 6.43
CA SER A 245 -0.53 4.30 5.76
C SER A 245 -0.68 2.80 5.96
N LEU A 246 -0.24 2.27 7.11
CA LEU A 246 -0.12 0.83 7.36
C LEU A 246 -1.49 0.13 7.49
N ASN A 247 -2.52 0.87 7.91
CA ASN A 247 -3.91 0.42 7.91
C ASN A 247 -4.42 0.00 6.53
N GLN A 248 -3.83 0.50 5.43
CA GLN A 248 -4.17 0.05 4.09
C GLN A 248 -3.94 -1.46 3.92
N ALA A 249 -2.97 -2.00 4.65
CA ALA A 249 -2.66 -3.42 4.71
C ALA A 249 -3.14 -4.09 6.01
N LEU A 250 -4.06 -3.46 6.74
CA LEU A 250 -4.60 -3.94 8.03
C LEU A 250 -3.54 -4.07 9.14
N LEU A 251 -2.40 -3.38 9.00
CA LEU A 251 -1.36 -3.38 10.02
C LEU A 251 -1.62 -2.28 11.05
N GLN A 252 -1.21 -2.52 12.30
CA GLN A 252 -1.16 -1.49 13.35
C GLN A 252 0.16 -1.58 14.12
N CYS A 253 0.78 -0.44 14.37
CA CYS A 253 1.96 -0.33 15.21
C CYS A 253 1.65 0.31 16.56
N ASN A 254 2.40 -0.08 17.58
CA ASN A 254 2.55 0.66 18.83
C ASN A 254 3.99 1.15 18.95
N ILE A 255 4.18 2.46 19.00
CA ILE A 255 5.48 3.08 19.18
C ILE A 255 5.75 3.17 20.68
N GLY A 256 6.81 2.49 21.11
CA GLY A 256 7.19 2.39 22.51
C GLY A 256 7.97 3.59 23.04
N LYS A 257 8.54 3.43 24.23
CA LYS A 257 9.45 4.41 24.84
C LYS A 257 10.70 4.64 23.97
N VAL A 258 11.15 5.89 23.92
CA VAL A 258 12.42 6.31 23.30
C VAL A 258 13.63 5.81 24.07
N TYR A 259 14.61 5.28 23.35
CA TYR A 259 15.94 4.93 23.85
C TYR A 259 17.00 5.82 23.21
N ASP A 260 17.98 6.26 23.97
CA ASP A 260 19.12 7.00 23.43
C ASP A 260 20.23 6.03 23.04
N LEU A 261 20.75 6.17 21.82
CA LEU A 261 21.97 5.49 21.35
C LEU A 261 23.10 6.52 21.36
N ILE A 262 24.08 6.34 22.24
CA ILE A 262 25.22 7.26 22.31
C ILE A 262 26.34 6.77 21.41
N ILE A 263 26.65 7.48 20.32
CA ILE A 263 27.77 7.14 19.46
C ILE A 263 29.01 7.96 19.84
N ASP A 264 30.18 7.33 19.77
CA ASP A 264 31.47 7.98 19.95
C ASP A 264 31.85 8.66 18.62
N GLU A 265 31.71 9.99 18.57
CA GLU A 265 31.89 10.76 17.34
C GLU A 265 33.30 10.63 16.78
N ASP A 266 34.32 10.80 17.62
CA ASP A 266 35.73 10.73 17.21
C ASP A 266 36.03 9.35 16.63
N LYS A 267 35.59 8.29 17.32
CA LYS A 267 35.75 6.93 16.81
C LYS A 267 35.02 6.70 15.49
N TRP A 268 33.79 7.22 15.34
CA TRP A 268 33.02 7.04 14.11
C TRP A 268 33.59 7.86 12.93
N ILE A 269 34.29 8.96 13.21
CA ILE A 269 35.09 9.70 12.22
C ILE A 269 36.33 8.88 11.84
N ASP A 270 37.06 8.35 12.83
CA ASP A 270 38.26 7.50 12.62
C ASP A 270 37.93 6.22 11.84
N ASP A 271 36.80 5.59 12.14
CA ASP A 271 36.25 4.43 11.43
C ASP A 271 35.68 4.81 10.04
N ASN A 272 35.80 6.08 9.63
CA ASN A 272 35.34 6.65 8.36
C ASN A 272 33.82 6.50 8.12
N LEU A 273 33.03 6.40 9.18
CA LEU A 273 31.56 6.32 9.14
C LEU A 273 30.92 7.71 9.03
N ILE A 274 31.57 8.75 9.58
CA ILE A 274 31.11 10.15 9.58
C ILE A 274 32.12 11.06 8.85
N ILE A 275 31.61 12.07 8.14
CA ILE A 275 32.42 13.20 7.63
C ILE A 275 32.47 14.29 8.71
N ASP A 276 33.65 14.54 9.24
CA ASP A 276 33.95 15.55 10.26
C ASP A 276 33.37 16.95 9.91
N GLU A 277 33.63 17.44 8.68
CA GLU A 277 33.17 18.77 8.24
C GLU A 277 31.65 18.86 7.92
N GLY A 278 30.94 17.74 7.86
CA GLY A 278 29.56 17.69 7.36
C GLY A 278 28.53 17.15 8.33
N CYS A 279 28.93 16.42 9.37
CA CYS A 279 27.99 15.62 10.18
C CYS A 279 27.13 14.71 9.28
N ILE A 280 27.77 14.09 8.28
CA ILE A 280 27.15 13.26 7.25
C ILE A 280 27.68 11.83 7.40
N PHE A 281 26.78 10.85 7.35
CA PHE A 281 27.17 9.45 7.22
C PHE A 281 27.72 9.12 5.83
N LYS A 282 28.89 8.46 5.77
CA LYS A 282 29.62 8.11 4.53
C LYS A 282 29.22 6.76 3.91
N ASP A 283 28.86 5.79 4.73
CA ASP A 283 28.91 4.36 4.37
C ASP A 283 27.54 3.76 3.97
N THR A 284 27.55 2.68 3.20
CA THR A 284 26.40 1.84 2.86
C THR A 284 25.92 0.94 4.00
N GLU A 285 26.75 0.65 5.01
CA GLU A 285 26.44 -0.29 6.11
C GLU A 285 26.08 0.37 7.45
N ILE A 286 25.82 1.68 7.45
CA ILE A 286 25.52 2.47 8.67
C ILE A 286 24.40 1.87 9.51
N LEU A 287 23.39 1.30 8.87
CA LEU A 287 22.25 0.72 9.56
C LEU A 287 22.64 -0.53 10.39
N GLU A 288 23.58 -1.34 9.91
CA GLU A 288 24.13 -2.46 10.66
C GLU A 288 24.96 -1.98 11.85
N LYS A 289 25.86 -0.99 11.63
CA LYS A 289 26.68 -0.40 12.70
C LYS A 289 25.83 0.23 13.81
N LEU A 290 24.80 0.99 13.46
CA LEU A 290 23.83 1.54 14.42
C LEU A 290 23.14 0.43 15.21
N HIS A 291 22.76 -0.66 14.54
CA HIS A 291 22.08 -1.77 15.18
C HIS A 291 23.00 -2.53 16.14
N ASP A 292 24.26 -2.73 15.80
CA ASP A 292 25.24 -3.36 16.67
C ASP A 292 25.56 -2.50 17.89
N GLU A 293 25.74 -1.19 17.71
CA GLU A 293 25.90 -0.28 18.85
C GLU A 293 24.65 -0.29 19.76
N PHE A 294 23.46 -0.35 19.17
CA PHE A 294 22.22 -0.48 19.93
C PHE A 294 22.11 -1.81 20.68
N LYS A 295 22.56 -2.93 20.09
CA LYS A 295 22.63 -4.22 20.80
C LYS A 295 23.57 -4.15 22.00
N ASN A 296 24.70 -3.45 21.85
CA ASN A 296 25.69 -3.31 22.92
C ASN A 296 25.13 -2.49 24.09
N GLN A 297 24.48 -1.35 23.81
CA GLN A 297 23.95 -0.46 24.84
C GLN A 297 22.60 -0.88 25.41
N HIS A 298 21.74 -1.52 24.58
CA HIS A 298 20.36 -1.89 24.93
C HIS A 298 20.06 -3.37 24.57
N PRO A 299 20.81 -4.34 25.12
CA PRO A 299 20.75 -5.75 24.68
C PRO A 299 19.38 -6.42 24.91
N ILE A 300 18.62 -5.97 25.91
CA ILE A 300 17.27 -6.50 26.19
C ILE A 300 16.29 -6.03 25.12
N GLN A 301 16.32 -4.75 24.78
CA GLN A 301 15.46 -4.11 23.81
C GLN A 301 15.77 -4.62 22.40
N ALA A 302 17.06 -4.73 22.08
CA ALA A 302 17.51 -5.26 20.81
C ALA A 302 17.12 -6.73 20.57
N LYS A 303 16.68 -7.48 21.59
CA LYS A 303 16.13 -8.84 21.44
C LYS A 303 14.60 -8.89 21.30
N LYS A 304 13.89 -7.80 21.59
CA LYS A 304 12.42 -7.77 21.47
C LYS A 304 11.98 -7.91 20.01
N ARG A 305 10.80 -8.52 19.81
CA ARG A 305 10.09 -8.57 18.52
C ARG A 305 9.55 -7.18 18.16
N GLY A 306 9.34 -6.95 16.87
CA GLY A 306 8.97 -5.65 16.32
C GLY A 306 10.13 -4.98 15.60
N LEU A 307 10.00 -3.70 15.28
CA LEU A 307 10.98 -2.92 14.52
C LEU A 307 11.79 -1.99 15.45
N VAL A 308 13.00 -1.64 15.03
CA VAL A 308 13.89 -0.65 15.64
C VAL A 308 14.01 0.52 14.67
N LEU A 309 13.48 1.67 15.07
CA LEU A 309 13.46 2.90 14.28
C LEU A 309 14.49 3.87 14.83
N PHE A 310 15.58 4.09 14.10
CA PHE A 310 16.58 5.08 14.44
C PHE A 310 16.18 6.46 13.91
N LEU A 311 16.28 7.48 14.77
CA LEU A 311 16.10 8.88 14.45
C LEU A 311 17.47 9.55 14.51
N SER A 312 17.96 9.99 13.35
CA SER A 312 19.33 10.49 13.21
C SER A 312 19.37 12.02 13.13
N PRO A 313 20.22 12.68 13.95
CA PRO A 313 20.49 14.11 13.83
C PRO A 313 21.40 14.41 12.63
N LEU A 314 22.05 13.38 12.09
CA LEU A 314 22.98 13.45 10.96
C LEU A 314 22.26 13.19 9.64
N ARG A 315 22.80 13.76 8.56
CA ARG A 315 22.36 13.52 7.18
C ARG A 315 23.06 12.29 6.60
N LYS A 316 22.53 11.78 5.50
CA LYS A 316 23.24 10.85 4.63
C LYS A 316 23.20 11.33 3.18
N GLY A 317 24.33 11.27 2.49
CA GLY A 317 24.40 11.65 1.08
C GLY A 317 23.44 10.81 0.23
N GLY A 318 22.51 11.45 -0.47
CA GLY A 318 21.58 10.78 -1.40
C GLY A 318 20.42 10.01 -0.76
N ALA A 319 20.29 9.99 0.57
CA ALA A 319 19.24 9.26 1.28
C ALA A 319 18.53 10.12 2.34
N GLY A 320 17.21 9.97 2.43
CA GLY A 320 16.38 10.54 3.50
C GLY A 320 16.12 9.55 4.64
N GLY A 321 16.21 8.26 4.35
CA GLY A 321 16.09 7.16 5.28
C GLY A 321 16.55 5.87 4.61
N GLU A 322 16.70 4.82 5.41
CA GLU A 322 17.08 3.48 4.95
C GLU A 322 16.37 2.42 5.81
N GLY A 323 15.66 1.51 5.14
CA GLY A 323 15.14 0.27 5.71
C GLY A 323 15.91 -0.95 5.21
N GLU A 324 16.22 -1.89 6.09
CA GLU A 324 16.89 -3.13 5.71
C GLU A 324 15.93 -4.04 4.94
N ILE A 325 16.38 -4.55 3.79
CA ILE A 325 15.59 -5.39 2.88
C ILE A 325 16.33 -6.68 2.49
N SER A 326 17.64 -6.74 2.73
CA SER A 326 18.49 -7.85 2.33
C SER A 326 18.38 -9.04 3.28
N GLU A 327 17.91 -8.83 4.51
CA GLU A 327 17.65 -9.89 5.48
C GLU A 327 16.15 -10.04 5.69
N ILE A 328 15.65 -11.27 5.55
CA ILE A 328 14.22 -11.58 5.55
C ILE A 328 13.51 -11.24 6.88
N ASP A 329 14.26 -11.20 7.99
CA ASP A 329 13.79 -10.92 9.34
C ASP A 329 14.46 -9.69 9.96
N ALA A 330 15.12 -8.87 9.13
CA ALA A 330 15.68 -7.62 9.60
C ALA A 330 14.60 -6.73 10.19
N LYS A 331 14.93 -6.01 11.25
CA LYS A 331 13.96 -5.17 11.94
C LYS A 331 14.35 -3.71 12.02
N ARG A 332 15.41 -3.32 11.32
CA ARG A 332 16.10 -2.04 11.51
C ARG A 332 15.77 -1.09 10.36
N LEU A 333 15.52 0.15 10.72
CA LEU A 333 15.41 1.26 9.78
C LEU A 333 15.91 2.55 10.45
N VAL A 334 16.36 3.50 9.64
CA VAL A 334 16.79 4.83 10.09
C VAL A 334 16.13 5.91 9.24
N ILE A 335 15.72 7.00 9.88
CA ILE A 335 15.34 8.25 9.21
C ILE A 335 16.41 9.29 9.53
N TYR A 336 16.99 9.87 8.47
CA TYR A 336 18.02 10.88 8.57
C TYR A 336 17.44 12.27 8.73
N GLN A 337 18.28 13.20 9.21
CA GLN A 337 17.91 14.58 9.50
C GLN A 337 17.10 15.24 8.37
N SER A 338 17.45 14.97 7.11
CA SER A 338 16.83 15.53 5.91
C SER A 338 15.32 15.23 5.78
N ASN A 339 14.85 14.10 6.32
CA ASN A 339 13.48 13.63 6.18
C ASN A 339 12.80 13.33 7.52
N LEU A 340 13.39 13.68 8.66
CA LEU A 340 12.77 13.47 9.98
C LEU A 340 11.36 14.08 10.07
N TRP A 341 11.10 15.19 9.37
CA TRP A 341 9.79 15.83 9.30
C TRP A 341 8.76 15.09 8.42
N ASP A 342 9.21 14.23 7.51
CA ASP A 342 8.37 13.62 6.49
C ASP A 342 7.86 12.26 6.94
N LYS A 343 6.65 12.25 7.50
CA LYS A 343 5.94 11.03 7.91
C LYS A 343 5.85 9.97 6.79
N THR A 344 5.81 10.36 5.51
CA THR A 344 5.76 9.39 4.39
C THR A 344 7.08 8.63 4.21
N SER A 345 8.21 9.20 4.64
CA SER A 345 9.50 8.51 4.66
C SER A 345 9.50 7.37 5.69
N PHE A 346 8.86 7.54 6.84
CA PHE A 346 8.69 6.45 7.82
C PHE A 346 7.89 5.29 7.22
N SER A 347 6.76 5.58 6.55
CA SER A 347 5.99 4.56 5.83
C SER A 347 6.83 3.82 4.78
N HIS A 348 7.66 4.55 4.04
CA HIS A 348 8.54 4.00 3.00
C HIS A 348 9.59 3.04 3.58
N GLU A 349 10.33 3.49 4.60
CA GLU A 349 11.38 2.65 5.19
C GLU A 349 10.81 1.45 5.97
N ILE A 350 9.68 1.62 6.68
CA ILE A 350 8.98 0.48 7.29
C ILE A 350 8.60 -0.54 6.23
N SER A 351 8.14 -0.08 5.07
CA SER A 351 7.74 -0.96 3.98
C SER A 351 8.90 -1.74 3.36
N HIS A 352 10.10 -1.15 3.31
CA HIS A 352 11.32 -1.88 2.95
C HIS A 352 11.58 -3.05 3.90
N VAL A 353 11.47 -2.79 5.21
CA VAL A 353 11.63 -3.81 6.26
C VAL A 353 10.55 -4.90 6.19
N LEU A 354 9.36 -4.55 5.69
CA LEU A 354 8.27 -5.48 5.40
C LEU A 354 8.34 -6.11 3.99
N GLY A 355 9.53 -6.09 3.38
CA GLY A 355 9.86 -6.84 2.17
C GLY A 355 9.44 -6.20 0.86
N LEU A 356 9.11 -4.90 0.84
CA LEU A 356 8.79 -4.19 -0.39
C LEU A 356 10.03 -3.50 -0.98
N THR A 357 10.23 -3.63 -2.28
CA THR A 357 11.23 -2.86 -3.03
C THR A 357 10.59 -1.64 -3.70
N HIS A 358 11.41 -0.74 -4.27
CA HIS A 358 10.87 0.39 -5.05
C HIS A 358 10.03 -0.08 -6.25
N SER A 359 8.96 0.66 -6.55
CA SER A 359 8.04 0.35 -7.66
C SER A 359 8.72 0.40 -9.04
N PHE A 360 9.82 1.14 -9.16
CA PHE A 360 10.60 1.33 -10.39
C PHE A 360 11.88 0.49 -10.42
N GLN A 361 12.11 -0.37 -9.42
CA GLN A 361 13.33 -1.17 -9.35
C GLN A 361 13.37 -2.18 -10.49
N LYS A 362 14.48 -2.20 -11.24
CA LYS A 362 14.69 -3.17 -12.32
C LYS A 362 14.65 -4.58 -11.76
N LYS A 363 13.92 -5.46 -12.45
CA LYS A 363 13.93 -6.88 -12.13
C LYS A 363 15.28 -7.51 -12.43
N ALA A 364 15.60 -8.47 -11.58
CA ALA A 364 16.67 -9.44 -11.76
C ALA A 364 16.64 -10.12 -13.13
N ASP A 365 17.82 -10.57 -13.57
CA ASP A 365 17.94 -11.53 -14.66
C ASP A 365 17.14 -12.81 -14.35
N LYS A 366 16.33 -13.26 -15.31
CA LYS A 366 15.50 -14.47 -15.17
C LYS A 366 16.33 -15.73 -14.96
N ASN A 367 17.52 -15.82 -15.56
CA ASN A 367 18.43 -16.95 -15.38
C ASN A 367 18.95 -16.99 -13.95
N LYS A 368 19.32 -15.83 -13.38
CA LYS A 368 19.74 -15.74 -11.98
C LYS A 368 18.63 -16.21 -11.03
N VAL A 369 17.39 -15.79 -11.28
CA VAL A 369 16.22 -16.24 -10.50
C VAL A 369 16.00 -17.74 -10.64
N PHE A 370 16.14 -18.30 -11.85
CA PHE A 370 16.02 -19.74 -12.09
C PHE A 370 17.07 -20.54 -11.30
N GLU A 371 18.35 -20.15 -11.38
CA GLU A 371 19.43 -20.81 -10.63
C GLU A 371 19.20 -20.72 -9.11
N TYR A 372 18.72 -19.58 -8.62
CA TYR A 372 18.40 -19.40 -7.21
C TYR A 372 17.27 -20.32 -6.75
N ASN A 373 16.19 -20.46 -7.53
CA ASN A 373 15.12 -21.40 -7.20
C ASN A 373 15.60 -22.85 -7.23
N LYS A 374 16.42 -23.20 -8.22
CA LYS A 374 17.02 -24.54 -8.33
C LYS A 374 17.86 -24.85 -7.09
N TYR A 375 18.75 -23.93 -6.69
CA TYR A 375 19.56 -24.07 -5.48
C TYR A 375 18.69 -24.30 -4.23
N ILE A 376 17.67 -23.45 -3.99
CA ILE A 376 16.79 -23.61 -2.83
C ILE A 376 16.11 -24.98 -2.83
N LYS A 377 15.61 -25.43 -3.98
CA LYS A 377 14.97 -26.74 -4.12
C LYS A 377 15.93 -27.88 -3.83
N GLU A 378 17.15 -27.83 -4.37
CA GLU A 378 18.17 -28.87 -4.14
C GLU A 378 18.54 -28.98 -2.65
N ILE A 379 18.70 -27.84 -1.96
CA ILE A 379 18.95 -27.81 -0.53
C ILE A 379 17.75 -28.36 0.27
N ASP A 380 16.53 -27.90 -0.05
CA ASP A 380 15.31 -28.40 0.61
C ASP A 380 15.16 -29.92 0.43
N ASP A 381 15.38 -30.44 -0.79
CA ASP A 381 15.32 -31.86 -1.11
C ASP A 381 16.38 -32.67 -0.36
N TYR A 382 17.62 -32.16 -0.29
CA TYR A 382 18.71 -32.78 0.48
C TYR A 382 18.37 -32.89 1.97
N PHE A 383 17.97 -31.80 2.63
CA PHE A 383 17.65 -31.82 4.06
C PHE A 383 16.39 -32.62 4.37
N ASN A 384 15.37 -32.58 3.51
CA ASN A 384 14.21 -33.46 3.62
C ASN A 384 14.60 -34.94 3.51
N SER A 385 15.60 -35.28 2.69
CA SER A 385 16.10 -36.65 2.59
C SER A 385 16.80 -37.12 3.87
N LEU A 386 17.57 -36.24 4.54
CA LEU A 386 18.21 -36.54 5.83
C LEU A 386 17.15 -36.78 6.93
N ILE A 387 16.13 -35.92 6.98
CA ILE A 387 15.00 -36.08 7.90
C ILE A 387 14.30 -37.43 7.68
N LYS A 388 14.01 -37.79 6.42
CA LYS A 388 13.37 -39.07 6.07
C LYS A 388 14.23 -40.30 6.42
N LYS A 389 15.56 -40.18 6.37
CA LYS A 389 16.50 -41.24 6.76
C LYS A 389 16.63 -41.40 8.28
N GLY A 390 16.01 -40.52 9.08
CA GLY A 390 16.14 -40.53 10.53
C GLY A 390 17.50 -39.99 11.02
N THR A 391 18.19 -39.19 10.19
CA THR A 391 19.45 -38.54 10.58
C THR A 391 19.24 -37.70 11.84
N SER A 392 20.22 -37.72 12.74
CA SER A 392 20.13 -37.02 14.02
C SER A 392 20.05 -35.50 13.83
N LYS A 393 19.34 -34.79 14.73
CA LYS A 393 19.22 -33.32 14.68
C LYS A 393 20.58 -32.61 14.75
N SER A 394 21.54 -33.15 15.50
CA SER A 394 22.88 -32.56 15.64
C SER A 394 23.70 -32.68 14.36
N GLU A 395 23.57 -33.79 13.66
CA GLU A 395 24.19 -34.00 12.34
C GLU A 395 23.56 -33.11 11.28
N ILE A 396 22.22 -33.07 11.22
CA ILE A 396 21.49 -32.13 10.34
C ILE A 396 21.91 -30.69 10.61
N ALA A 397 22.06 -30.28 11.88
CA ALA A 397 22.47 -28.93 12.23
C ALA A 397 23.91 -28.61 11.79
N ARG A 398 24.81 -29.60 11.86
CA ARG A 398 26.21 -29.47 11.40
C ARG A 398 26.27 -29.30 9.89
N GLU A 399 25.54 -30.13 9.15
CA GLU A 399 25.40 -30.02 7.71
C GLU A 399 24.76 -28.67 7.32
N TRP A 400 23.69 -28.28 8.01
CA TRP A 400 23.00 -27.01 7.73
C TRP A 400 23.91 -25.80 7.89
N ALA A 401 24.88 -25.84 8.79
CA ALA A 401 25.78 -24.71 9.04
C ALA A 401 26.53 -24.25 7.78
N SER A 402 26.88 -25.14 6.86
CA SER A 402 27.56 -24.76 5.60
C SER A 402 26.62 -24.14 4.56
N TYR A 403 25.32 -24.40 4.65
CA TYR A 403 24.32 -23.90 3.68
C TYR A 403 23.55 -22.68 4.18
N LYS A 404 23.46 -22.52 5.50
CA LYS A 404 22.57 -21.56 6.17
C LYS A 404 22.67 -20.15 5.58
N GLU A 405 23.88 -19.64 5.39
CA GLU A 405 24.07 -18.26 4.96
C GLU A 405 23.72 -18.06 3.48
N GLY A 406 24.21 -18.93 2.59
CA GLY A 406 23.86 -18.90 1.17
C GLY A 406 22.36 -19.07 0.95
N TYR A 407 21.73 -20.00 1.68
CA TYR A 407 20.30 -20.20 1.66
C TYR A 407 19.54 -18.96 2.14
N ARG A 408 19.99 -18.32 3.24
CA ARG A 408 19.38 -17.09 3.77
C ARG A 408 19.41 -15.97 2.73
N VAL A 409 20.57 -15.66 2.16
CA VAL A 409 20.74 -14.59 1.17
C VAL A 409 19.88 -14.84 -0.07
N ILE A 410 19.89 -16.07 -0.60
CA ILE A 410 19.09 -16.42 -1.78
C ILE A 410 17.60 -16.35 -1.47
N ARG A 411 17.16 -16.81 -0.29
CA ARG A 411 15.76 -16.68 0.14
C ARG A 411 15.33 -15.23 0.26
N SER A 412 16.12 -14.35 0.88
CA SER A 412 15.80 -12.93 0.97
C SER A 412 15.66 -12.30 -0.41
N TYR A 413 16.56 -12.64 -1.33
CA TYR A 413 16.50 -12.18 -2.71
C TYR A 413 15.23 -12.64 -3.44
N LEU A 414 14.90 -13.93 -3.36
CA LEU A 414 13.70 -14.46 -3.99
C LEU A 414 12.42 -13.90 -3.36
N ASN A 415 12.43 -13.70 -2.03
CA ASN A 415 11.32 -13.11 -1.28
C ASN A 415 10.95 -11.73 -1.83
N THR A 416 11.94 -10.84 -1.95
CA THR A 416 11.74 -9.48 -2.48
C THR A 416 11.39 -9.50 -3.97
N TYR A 417 12.06 -10.36 -4.77
CA TYR A 417 11.79 -10.49 -6.20
C TYR A 417 10.33 -10.85 -6.52
N TYR A 418 9.78 -11.86 -5.83
CA TYR A 418 8.42 -12.33 -6.11
C TYR A 418 7.33 -11.39 -5.59
N ARG A 419 7.65 -10.55 -4.61
CA ARG A 419 6.73 -9.59 -4.00
C ARG A 419 6.66 -8.24 -4.70
N ASN A 420 7.56 -7.99 -5.65
CA ASN A 420 7.49 -6.85 -6.55
C ASN A 420 7.20 -7.28 -8.01
N PRO A 421 5.97 -7.72 -8.30
CA PRO A 421 5.63 -8.32 -9.59
C PRO A 421 5.59 -7.34 -10.76
N TYR A 422 5.56 -6.02 -10.54
CA TYR A 422 5.42 -5.00 -11.58
C TYR A 422 6.47 -3.90 -11.44
N ILE A 423 6.85 -3.32 -12.58
CA ILE A 423 7.78 -2.19 -12.63
C ILE A 423 7.06 -1.01 -13.25
N PHE A 424 7.09 0.12 -12.56
CA PHE A 424 6.52 1.38 -13.01
C PHE A 424 7.64 2.38 -13.32
N GLU A 425 7.33 3.41 -14.11
CA GLU A 425 8.23 4.55 -14.27
C GLU A 425 8.44 5.29 -12.94
N LYS A 426 9.70 5.61 -12.64
CA LYS A 426 10.09 6.36 -11.45
C LYS A 426 9.39 7.72 -11.42
N THR A 427 8.90 8.12 -10.23
CA THR A 427 8.12 9.34 -9.93
C THR A 427 6.75 9.45 -10.60
N LYS A 428 6.27 8.41 -11.29
CA LYS A 428 4.99 8.46 -12.02
C LYS A 428 3.81 7.89 -11.24
N THR A 429 4.04 7.25 -10.11
CA THR A 429 2.96 6.70 -9.28
C THR A 429 2.85 7.46 -7.97
N GLU A 430 1.67 7.40 -7.36
CA GLU A 430 1.48 7.86 -5.98
C GLU A 430 1.74 6.77 -4.93
N ASN A 431 2.38 5.67 -5.35
CA ASN A 431 2.69 4.55 -4.48
C ASN A 431 3.72 4.96 -3.43
N ILE A 432 3.56 4.48 -2.20
CA ILE A 432 4.50 4.77 -1.12
C ILE A 432 5.91 4.28 -1.45
N MET A 433 6.06 3.23 -2.26
CA MET A 433 7.37 2.70 -2.70
C MET A 433 7.94 3.39 -3.95
N ASP A 434 7.37 4.52 -4.37
CA ASP A 434 7.92 5.38 -5.43
C ASP A 434 8.68 6.58 -4.82
N TYR A 435 9.38 7.35 -5.66
CA TYR A 435 10.04 8.61 -5.31
C TYR A 435 9.23 9.84 -5.72
N SER A 436 7.95 9.67 -6.05
CA SER A 436 7.05 10.79 -6.30
C SER A 436 6.94 11.72 -5.09
N ASN A 437 6.65 12.99 -5.35
CA ASN A 437 6.34 13.96 -4.28
C ASN A 437 4.97 13.69 -3.64
N VAL A 438 4.10 12.92 -4.31
CA VAL A 438 2.81 12.50 -3.78
C VAL A 438 2.89 11.01 -3.51
N ARG A 439 2.93 10.60 -2.24
CA ARG A 439 2.98 9.19 -1.81
C ARG A 439 1.88 8.93 -0.82
N LYS A 440 0.88 8.13 -1.22
CA LYS A 440 -0.37 8.00 -0.46
C LYS A 440 -0.93 6.60 -0.39
N SER A 441 -0.56 5.70 -1.30
CA SER A 441 -1.19 4.39 -1.40
C SER A 441 -0.20 3.24 -1.53
N PHE A 442 -0.63 2.05 -1.11
CA PHE A 442 -0.02 0.78 -1.48
C PHE A 442 -0.96 0.02 -2.43
N TRP A 443 -0.39 -0.84 -3.26
CA TRP A 443 -1.15 -1.79 -4.07
C TRP A 443 -1.56 -3.02 -3.26
N ARG A 444 -2.60 -3.73 -3.70
CA ARG A 444 -3.13 -4.94 -3.03
C ARG A 444 -2.06 -6.02 -2.84
N TYR A 445 -1.20 -6.23 -3.84
CA TYR A 445 -0.12 -7.21 -3.71
C TYR A 445 0.94 -6.79 -2.70
N GLN A 446 1.14 -5.48 -2.49
CA GLN A 446 2.02 -4.96 -1.43
C GLN A 446 1.37 -5.15 -0.05
N TRP A 447 0.06 -4.96 0.09
CA TRP A 447 -0.65 -5.26 1.35
C TRP A 447 -0.39 -6.70 1.78
N LYS A 448 -0.57 -7.65 0.86
CA LYS A 448 -0.32 -9.07 1.11
C LYS A 448 1.13 -9.34 1.52
N ALA A 449 2.10 -8.79 0.77
CA ALA A 449 3.52 -8.96 1.09
C ALA A 449 3.88 -8.48 2.50
N MET A 450 3.38 -7.31 2.90
CA MET A 450 3.62 -6.77 4.24
C MET A 450 2.92 -7.58 5.33
N GLN A 451 1.68 -8.06 5.09
CA GLN A 451 0.98 -8.95 6.01
C GLN A 451 1.73 -10.27 6.23
N ASP A 452 2.26 -10.86 5.16
CA ASP A 452 3.00 -12.13 5.22
C ASP A 452 4.26 -11.99 6.10
N ASP A 453 5.03 -10.91 5.97
CA ASP A 453 6.21 -10.67 6.82
C ASP A 453 5.83 -10.34 8.25
N MET A 454 4.75 -9.58 8.46
CA MET A 454 4.26 -9.27 9.79
C MET A 454 3.95 -10.54 10.59
N ILE A 455 3.18 -11.45 10.00
CA ILE A 455 2.79 -12.72 10.62
C ILE A 455 4.02 -13.58 10.90
N LYS A 456 4.98 -13.61 9.97
CA LYS A 456 6.14 -14.50 10.05
C LYS A 456 7.19 -14.01 11.06
N PHE A 457 7.46 -12.71 11.12
CA PHE A 457 8.65 -12.18 11.80
C PHE A 457 8.34 -11.21 12.95
N TYR A 458 7.33 -10.36 12.83
CA TYR A 458 7.25 -9.16 13.71
C TYR A 458 6.05 -9.12 14.65
N ASN A 459 5.06 -10.01 14.51
CA ASN A 459 3.89 -9.97 15.37
C ASN A 459 4.24 -10.18 16.87
N LYS A 460 3.32 -9.73 17.73
CA LYS A 460 3.45 -9.72 19.20
C LYS A 460 3.38 -11.08 19.92
N ARG A 461 3.35 -12.23 19.20
CA ARG A 461 3.17 -13.57 19.80
C ARG A 461 3.99 -13.80 21.06
#